data_AF-A0A182U2I8-F1
#
_entry.id   AF-A0A182U2I8-F1
#
_cell.length_a   1.000
_cell.length_b   1.000
_cell.length_c   1.000
_cell.angle_alpha   90.00
_cell.angle_beta   90.00
_cell.angle_gamma   90.00
#
_symmetry.space_group_name_H-M   'P 1'
#
loop_
_entity.id
_entity.type
_entity.pdbx_description
1 polymer ?
#
loop_
_entity_poly.entity_id
_entity_poly.type
_entity_poly.pdbx_seq_one_letter_code
_entity_poly.pdbx_strand_id
1 'polypeptide(L)'
;MSDAFATMFTSINTTKEAISTKLPIAIADIKAVFKTHFASEGLDYIPKQFNDGFGRIVLGLNDLTTKLQTLRLALDAAGTQAGGVTELTEALVKQYVKPAFIYEVVFSINQLKAYLPVIKYTIDSTLENINLADDYLLLVQKASNQSADVSGTVLASVKNATDALAIDVKAGVDSYALEYSGVAADIQNLTHIGAAPAFSNVTGALSSFRDVFNKTQTERYTAMDGQLQTLLNTIANALSVGNATTTVSSPLLDSLILTVIENGKYAQFCFNKYMGLVFGFLTSLSDNLGLCVDKEIIRLEYLQETLATVRILLLPDYEDLFNELSICDSLTTPHKLDECVQALSGFYAEVVANFGLKMQYLFELIETEAAASANRFLICNELAKVNLVEFTETDLINSIRACALTGPTADD
;
A
#
# COMPACT_ATOMS: atom_id res chain seq x y z
N MET A 1 66.60 -9.81 25.78
CA MET A 1 66.31 -9.03 24.55
C MET A 1 65.71 -9.89 23.43
N SER A 2 66.24 -11.09 23.16
CA SER A 2 65.68 -12.06 22.18
C SER A 2 64.17 -12.32 22.35
N ASP A 3 63.72 -12.55 23.58
CA ASP A 3 62.32 -12.98 23.84
C ASP A 3 61.29 -11.88 23.56
N ALA A 4 61.65 -10.61 23.73
CA ALA A 4 60.75 -9.48 23.44
C ALA A 4 60.51 -9.32 21.93
N PHE A 5 61.57 -9.40 21.11
CA PHE A 5 61.44 -9.39 19.65
C PHE A 5 60.70 -10.63 19.15
N ALA A 6 60.99 -11.82 19.71
CA ALA A 6 60.26 -13.04 19.38
C ALA A 6 58.75 -12.89 19.64
N THR A 7 58.39 -12.31 20.79
CA THR A 7 56.97 -12.05 21.15
C THR A 7 56.32 -11.08 20.17
N MET A 8 56.99 -9.98 19.80
CA MET A 8 56.46 -9.02 18.82
C MET A 8 56.27 -9.63 17.44
N PHE A 9 57.24 -10.41 16.94
CA PHE A 9 57.12 -11.08 15.65
C PHE A 9 56.00 -12.12 15.64
N THR A 10 55.84 -12.88 16.73
CA THR A 10 54.69 -13.79 16.90
C THR A 10 53.38 -13.02 16.81
N SER A 11 53.20 -11.93 17.56
CA SER A 11 51.98 -11.12 17.52
C SER A 11 51.67 -10.54 16.14
N ILE A 12 52.70 -10.08 15.42
CA ILE A 12 52.56 -9.57 14.04
C ILE A 12 52.09 -10.70 13.11
N ASN A 13 52.73 -11.87 13.18
CA ASN A 13 52.39 -13.01 12.34
C ASN A 13 50.97 -13.52 12.64
N THR A 14 50.60 -13.66 13.91
CA THR A 14 49.23 -14.03 14.32
C THR A 14 48.20 -13.05 13.77
N THR A 15 48.49 -11.74 13.80
CA THR A 15 47.58 -10.73 13.24
C THR A 15 47.43 -10.87 11.72
N LYS A 16 48.54 -11.06 11.01
CA LYS A 16 48.52 -11.28 9.55
C LYS A 16 47.75 -12.55 9.17
N GLU A 17 47.94 -13.63 9.92
CA GLU A 17 47.25 -14.90 9.71
C GLU A 17 45.75 -14.78 10.02
N ALA A 18 45.38 -14.05 11.07
CA ALA A 18 43.99 -13.74 11.36
C ALA A 18 43.35 -12.97 10.18
N ILE A 19 44.04 -11.98 9.61
CA ILE A 19 43.55 -11.24 8.45
C ILE A 19 43.41 -12.17 7.24
N SER A 20 44.44 -12.96 6.91
CA SER A 20 44.40 -13.84 5.71
C SER A 20 43.37 -14.95 5.79
N THR A 21 42.97 -15.37 7.00
CA THR A 21 41.99 -16.45 7.20
C THR A 21 40.58 -15.93 7.44
N LYS A 22 40.40 -14.89 8.26
CA LYS A 22 39.07 -14.39 8.64
C LYS A 22 38.47 -13.44 7.63
N LEU A 23 39.28 -12.64 6.94
CA LEU A 23 38.77 -11.67 5.98
C LEU A 23 38.07 -12.33 4.78
N PRO A 24 38.62 -13.38 4.15
CA PRO A 24 37.94 -14.04 3.04
C PRO A 24 36.61 -14.68 3.44
N ILE A 25 36.53 -15.22 4.66
CA ILE A 25 35.29 -15.78 5.21
C ILE A 25 34.24 -14.68 5.36
N ALA A 26 34.58 -13.57 6.03
CA ALA A 26 33.67 -12.44 6.20
C ALA A 26 33.20 -11.87 4.84
N ILE A 27 34.09 -11.76 3.86
CA ILE A 27 33.73 -11.32 2.50
C ILE A 27 32.76 -12.31 1.83
N ALA A 28 33.00 -13.61 1.98
CA ALA A 28 32.10 -14.63 1.42
C ALA A 28 30.71 -14.56 2.06
N ASP A 29 30.64 -14.37 3.38
CA ASP A 29 29.39 -14.24 4.12
C ASP A 29 28.61 -13.00 3.67
N ILE A 30 29.27 -11.85 3.55
CA ILE A 30 28.66 -10.60 3.04
C ILE A 30 28.09 -10.81 1.63
N LYS A 31 28.85 -11.44 0.74
CA LYS A 31 28.38 -11.74 -0.63
C LYS A 31 27.21 -12.71 -0.65
N ALA A 32 27.20 -13.69 0.24
CA ALA A 32 26.11 -14.66 0.34
C ALA A 32 24.81 -13.99 0.80
N VAL A 33 24.88 -13.09 1.79
CA VAL A 33 23.72 -12.29 2.22
C VAL A 33 23.18 -11.49 1.05
N PHE A 34 24.04 -10.75 0.34
CA PHE A 34 23.54 -9.95 -0.77
C PHE A 34 22.96 -10.77 -1.91
N LYS A 35 23.61 -11.87 -2.31
CA LYS A 35 23.10 -12.72 -3.39
C LYS A 35 21.79 -13.42 -3.06
N THR A 36 21.58 -13.77 -1.78
CA THR A 36 20.36 -14.47 -1.34
C THR A 36 19.16 -13.53 -1.31
N HIS A 37 19.39 -12.28 -0.92
CA HIS A 37 18.31 -11.32 -0.69
C HIS A 37 18.16 -10.28 -1.80
N PHE A 38 19.16 -10.13 -2.68
CA PHE A 38 19.18 -9.09 -3.70
C PHE A 38 19.81 -9.58 -5.03
N ALA A 39 19.21 -9.20 -6.16
CA ALA A 39 19.69 -9.52 -7.52
C ALA A 39 20.82 -8.58 -7.95
N SER A 40 21.94 -8.66 -7.24
CA SER A 40 22.91 -7.58 -7.18
C SER A 40 24.12 -7.80 -8.09
N GLU A 41 24.07 -7.30 -9.32
CA GLU A 41 25.23 -7.33 -10.21
C GLU A 41 26.21 -6.20 -9.85
N GLY A 42 27.46 -6.55 -9.45
CA GLY A 42 28.52 -5.56 -9.21
C GLY A 42 28.85 -5.20 -7.76
N LEU A 43 28.27 -5.90 -6.76
CA LEU A 43 28.45 -5.66 -5.32
C LEU A 43 29.79 -6.05 -4.71
N ASP A 44 30.84 -5.41 -5.19
CA ASP A 44 32.14 -5.59 -4.57
C ASP A 44 32.58 -4.37 -3.79
N TYR A 45 31.73 -3.37 -3.52
CA TYR A 45 32.15 -2.17 -2.78
C TYR A 45 32.66 -2.49 -1.37
N ILE A 46 31.82 -3.03 -0.48
CA ILE A 46 32.24 -3.43 0.87
C ILE A 46 33.41 -4.45 0.82
N PRO A 47 33.33 -5.55 0.03
CA PRO A 47 34.47 -6.45 -0.14
C PRO A 47 35.77 -5.78 -0.61
N LYS A 48 35.71 -4.85 -1.57
CA LYS A 48 36.90 -4.13 -2.09
C LYS A 48 37.45 -3.15 -1.06
N GLN A 49 36.59 -2.43 -0.35
CA GLN A 49 37.00 -1.51 0.71
C GLN A 49 37.70 -2.26 1.86
N PHE A 50 37.14 -3.40 2.28
CA PHE A 50 37.78 -4.24 3.28
C PHE A 50 39.11 -4.82 2.80
N ASN A 51 39.18 -5.31 1.56
CA ASN A 51 40.42 -5.79 0.98
C ASN A 51 41.50 -4.69 0.91
N ASP A 52 41.15 -3.45 0.53
CA ASP A 52 42.09 -2.32 0.53
C ASP A 52 42.54 -1.98 1.97
N GLY A 53 41.60 -1.80 2.89
CA GLY A 53 41.88 -1.43 4.27
C GLY A 53 42.77 -2.45 5.00
N PHE A 54 42.39 -3.73 4.98
CA PHE A 54 43.18 -4.79 5.60
C PHE A 54 44.48 -5.09 4.82
N GLY A 55 44.47 -4.91 3.50
CA GLY A 55 45.69 -5.00 2.68
C GLY A 55 46.76 -4.01 3.13
N ARG A 56 46.37 -2.76 3.42
CA ARG A 56 47.28 -1.74 3.99
C ARG A 56 47.80 -2.11 5.37
N ILE A 57 46.98 -2.72 6.23
CA ILE A 57 47.44 -3.24 7.53
C ILE A 57 48.51 -4.30 7.35
N VAL A 58 48.31 -5.27 6.44
CA VAL A 58 49.31 -6.30 6.15
C VAL A 58 50.62 -5.68 5.62
N LEU A 59 50.53 -4.68 4.73
CA LEU A 59 51.70 -3.93 4.25
C LEU A 59 52.43 -3.22 5.39
N GLY A 60 51.71 -2.54 6.29
CA GLY A 60 52.28 -1.87 7.46
C GLY A 60 52.94 -2.85 8.44
N LEU A 61 52.33 -4.02 8.67
CA LEU A 61 52.88 -5.09 9.52
C LEU A 61 54.16 -5.69 8.92
N ASN A 62 54.25 -5.81 7.59
CA ASN A 62 55.47 -6.25 6.89
C ASN A 62 56.60 -5.23 7.01
N ASP A 63 56.29 -3.93 6.85
CA ASP A 63 57.27 -2.86 7.06
C ASP A 63 57.76 -2.85 8.52
N LEU A 64 56.85 -2.92 9.49
CA LEU A 64 57.19 -2.98 10.92
C LEU A 64 58.08 -4.18 11.25
N THR A 65 57.77 -5.35 10.68
CA THR A 65 58.60 -6.56 10.82
C THR A 65 60.02 -6.29 10.32
N THR A 66 60.15 -5.69 9.14
CA THR A 66 61.45 -5.36 8.54
C THR A 66 62.24 -4.41 9.43
N LYS A 67 61.61 -3.33 9.92
CA LYS A 67 62.27 -2.33 10.79
C LYS A 67 62.67 -2.90 12.15
N LEU A 68 61.81 -3.72 12.76
CA LEU A 68 62.12 -4.42 14.01
C LEU A 68 63.26 -5.43 13.82
N GLN A 69 63.34 -6.10 12.68
CA GLN A 69 64.41 -7.04 12.40
C GLN A 69 65.76 -6.33 12.22
N THR A 70 65.78 -5.18 11.54
CA THR A 70 66.97 -4.32 11.46
C THR A 70 67.43 -3.87 12.85
N LEU A 71 66.51 -3.42 13.70
CA LEU A 71 66.83 -3.01 15.08
C LEU A 71 67.34 -4.20 15.93
N ARG A 72 66.72 -5.38 15.79
CA ARG A 72 67.17 -6.60 16.48
C ARG A 72 68.60 -6.96 16.11
N LEU A 73 68.92 -6.99 14.81
CA LEU A 73 70.26 -7.32 14.33
C LEU A 73 71.31 -6.33 14.83
N ALA A 74 70.97 -5.04 14.92
CA ALA A 74 71.85 -4.03 15.50
C ALA A 74 72.11 -4.26 17.01
N LEU A 75 71.08 -4.64 17.77
CA LEU A 75 71.20 -4.98 19.18
C LEU A 75 71.99 -6.29 19.39
N ASP A 76 71.77 -7.30 18.57
CA ASP A 76 72.51 -8.57 18.61
C ASP A 76 74.01 -8.36 18.33
N ALA A 77 74.34 -7.47 17.39
CA ALA A 77 75.72 -7.08 17.10
C ALA A 77 76.38 -6.36 18.30
N ALA A 78 75.67 -5.45 18.95
CA ALA A 78 76.14 -4.80 20.18
C ALA A 78 76.39 -5.82 21.30
N GLY A 79 75.46 -6.77 21.50
CA GLY A 79 75.55 -7.86 22.47
C GLY A 79 76.74 -8.79 22.23
N THR A 80 76.97 -9.16 20.96
CA THR A 80 78.09 -10.01 20.56
C THR A 80 79.43 -9.32 20.86
N GLN A 81 79.56 -8.03 20.52
CA GLN A 81 80.77 -7.26 20.79
C GLN A 81 81.03 -7.07 22.29
N ALA A 82 79.97 -7.01 23.10
CA ALA A 82 80.07 -6.87 24.54
C ALA A 82 80.48 -8.18 25.25
N GLY A 83 80.57 -9.31 24.53
CA GLY A 83 81.13 -10.56 25.07
C GLY A 83 80.26 -11.25 26.13
N GLY A 84 78.94 -11.06 26.10
CA GLY A 84 78.01 -11.74 27.01
C GLY A 84 77.83 -11.08 28.38
N VAL A 85 78.26 -9.82 28.55
CA VAL A 85 77.93 -9.02 29.74
C VAL A 85 76.42 -8.79 29.86
N THR A 86 75.93 -8.75 31.09
CA THR A 86 74.51 -8.61 31.43
C THR A 86 73.91 -7.24 31.09
N GLU A 87 74.74 -6.19 31.00
CA GLU A 87 74.32 -4.84 30.62
C GLU A 87 75.23 -4.26 29.52
N LEU A 88 74.61 -3.68 28.49
CA LEU A 88 75.32 -2.98 27.43
C LEU A 88 75.70 -1.57 27.89
N THR A 89 76.95 -1.16 27.68
CA THR A 89 77.38 0.22 27.93
C THR A 89 76.80 1.17 26.89
N GLU A 90 76.56 2.42 27.28
CA GLU A 90 76.01 3.45 26.38
C GLU A 90 76.88 3.66 25.12
N ALA A 91 78.21 3.52 25.24
CA ALA A 91 79.14 3.60 24.13
C ALA A 91 78.94 2.47 23.10
N LEU A 92 78.74 1.23 23.58
CA LEU A 92 78.45 0.06 22.74
C LEU A 92 77.08 0.18 22.06
N VAL A 93 76.06 0.64 22.78
CA VAL A 93 74.72 0.86 22.19
C VAL A 93 74.78 1.94 21.12
N LYS A 94 75.42 3.09 21.36
CA LYS A 94 75.55 4.17 20.37
C LYS A 94 76.35 3.77 19.13
N GLN A 95 77.29 2.85 19.27
CA GLN A 95 78.10 2.37 18.15
C GLN A 95 77.28 1.54 17.14
N TYR A 96 76.35 0.70 17.64
CA TYR A 96 75.63 -0.27 16.80
C TYR A 96 74.15 0.10 16.58
N VAL A 97 73.48 0.69 17.56
CA VAL A 97 72.08 1.12 17.48
C VAL A 97 72.02 2.61 17.13
N LYS A 98 72.01 2.89 15.84
CA LYS A 98 71.84 4.27 15.36
C LYS A 98 70.45 4.79 15.74
N PRO A 99 70.30 6.06 16.14
CA PRO A 99 68.99 6.67 16.40
C PRO A 99 67.98 6.48 15.27
N ALA A 100 68.47 6.46 14.02
CA ALA A 100 67.66 6.21 12.83
C ALA A 100 66.82 4.91 12.91
N PHE A 101 67.36 3.82 13.48
CA PHE A 101 66.62 2.55 13.58
C PHE A 101 65.42 2.66 14.53
N ILE A 102 65.57 3.42 15.61
CA ILE A 102 64.48 3.68 16.55
C ILE A 102 63.41 4.56 15.88
N TYR A 103 63.85 5.62 15.17
CA TYR A 103 62.93 6.48 14.42
C TYR A 103 62.17 5.72 13.33
N GLU A 104 62.81 4.81 12.61
CA GLU A 104 62.16 3.99 11.58
C GLU A 104 61.08 3.06 12.16
N VAL A 105 61.33 2.45 13.32
CA VAL A 105 60.32 1.63 14.02
C VAL A 105 59.14 2.50 14.46
N VAL A 106 59.39 3.65 15.09
CA VAL A 106 58.33 4.58 15.52
C VAL A 106 57.52 5.08 14.33
N PHE A 107 58.18 5.43 13.23
CA PHE A 107 57.52 5.86 12.00
C PHE A 107 56.62 4.75 11.43
N SER A 108 57.12 3.52 11.36
CA SER A 108 56.35 2.36 10.88
C SER A 108 55.11 2.08 11.75
N ILE A 109 55.24 2.20 13.08
CA ILE A 109 54.09 2.11 14.00
C ILE A 109 53.06 3.21 13.72
N ASN A 110 53.51 4.45 13.50
CA ASN A 110 52.60 5.57 13.20
C ASN A 110 51.90 5.39 11.84
N GLN A 111 52.60 4.87 10.84
CA GLN A 111 52.00 4.51 9.55
C GLN A 111 50.95 3.40 9.69
N LEU A 112 51.24 2.36 10.47
CA LEU A 112 50.28 1.29 10.76
C LEU A 112 49.02 1.85 11.44
N LYS A 113 49.18 2.75 12.42
CA LYS A 113 48.05 3.46 13.05
C LYS A 113 47.26 4.28 12.04
N ALA A 114 47.92 4.92 11.08
CA ALA A 114 47.27 5.73 10.04
C ALA A 114 46.43 4.90 9.04
N TYR A 115 46.59 3.59 9.00
CA TYR A 115 45.78 2.69 8.15
C TYR A 115 44.48 2.22 8.82
N LEU A 116 44.41 2.20 10.15
CA LEU A 116 43.22 1.77 10.90
C LEU A 116 41.95 2.60 10.59
N PRO A 117 42.01 3.93 10.40
CA PRO A 117 40.84 4.74 10.09
C PRO A 117 40.05 4.29 8.86
N VAL A 118 40.69 3.71 7.84
CA VAL A 118 39.99 3.24 6.64
C VAL A 118 39.07 2.06 6.96
N ILE A 119 39.56 1.09 7.74
CA ILE A 119 38.74 -0.06 8.18
C ILE A 119 37.59 0.43 9.06
N LYS A 120 37.90 1.32 10.01
CA LYS A 120 36.87 1.92 10.87
C LYS A 120 35.81 2.64 10.04
N TYR A 121 36.22 3.45 9.06
CA TYR A 121 35.31 4.15 8.16
C TYR A 121 34.43 3.18 7.37
N THR A 122 34.98 2.10 6.80
CA THR A 122 34.19 1.09 6.10
C THR A 122 33.15 0.42 7.01
N ILE A 123 33.51 0.08 8.26
CA ILE A 123 32.57 -0.49 9.23
C ILE A 123 31.48 0.53 9.58
N ASP A 124 31.88 1.73 9.99
CA ASP A 124 30.95 2.76 10.46
C ASP A 124 29.98 3.18 9.35
N SER A 125 30.47 3.44 8.13
CA SER A 125 29.63 3.83 6.99
C SER A 125 28.70 2.70 6.53
N THR A 126 29.15 1.44 6.58
CA THR A 126 28.28 0.30 6.24
C THR A 126 27.17 0.16 7.27
N LEU A 127 27.48 0.27 8.57
CA LEU A 127 26.48 0.22 9.65
C LEU A 127 25.50 1.37 9.55
N GLU A 128 25.97 2.59 9.28
CA GLU A 128 25.12 3.76 9.09
C GLU A 128 24.13 3.55 7.93
N ASN A 129 24.59 3.03 6.79
CA ASN A 129 23.71 2.76 5.65
C ASN A 129 22.70 1.64 5.93
N ILE A 130 23.08 0.62 6.70
CA ILE A 130 22.16 -0.43 7.15
C ILE A 130 21.07 0.17 8.04
N ASN A 131 21.44 1.02 9.00
CA ASN A 131 20.45 1.69 9.86
C ASN A 131 19.52 2.60 9.05
N LEU A 132 20.04 3.32 8.06
CA LEU A 132 19.23 4.15 7.17
C LEU A 132 18.20 3.32 6.38
N ALA A 133 18.62 2.17 5.87
CA ALA A 133 17.73 1.21 5.21
C ALA A 133 16.66 0.67 6.16
N ASP A 134 17.05 0.29 7.39
CA ASP A 134 16.14 -0.26 8.40
C ASP A 134 15.07 0.76 8.83
N ASP A 135 15.48 2.01 9.14
CA ASP A 135 14.56 3.10 9.48
C ASP A 135 13.54 3.36 8.35
N TYR A 136 13.97 3.27 7.10
CA TYR A 136 13.10 3.44 5.95
C TYR A 136 12.16 2.25 5.72
N LEU A 137 12.63 1.01 5.93
CA LEU A 137 11.77 -0.17 5.89
C LEU A 137 10.68 -0.11 6.96
N LEU A 138 11.00 0.34 8.18
CA LEU A 138 10.03 0.57 9.24
C LEU A 138 9.00 1.65 8.85
N LEU A 139 9.44 2.72 8.18
CA LEU A 139 8.56 3.76 7.67
C LEU A 139 7.59 3.20 6.60
N VAL A 140 8.10 2.43 5.63
CA VAL A 140 7.29 1.78 4.59
C VAL A 140 6.31 0.79 5.21
N GLN A 141 6.74 -0.01 6.18
CA GLN A 141 5.88 -0.96 6.90
C GLN A 141 4.74 -0.24 7.64
N LYS A 142 5.05 0.88 8.31
CA LYS A 142 4.03 1.69 9.00
C LYS A 142 3.01 2.24 8.00
N ALA A 143 3.47 2.76 6.85
CA ALA A 143 2.59 3.27 5.82
C ALA A 143 1.71 2.16 5.21
N SER A 144 2.26 0.97 4.98
CA SER A 144 1.50 -0.20 4.52
C SER A 144 0.40 -0.60 5.51
N ASN A 145 0.68 -0.56 6.83
CA ASN A 145 -0.34 -0.84 7.83
C ASN A 145 -1.45 0.23 7.84
N GLN A 146 -1.08 1.51 7.72
CA GLN A 146 -2.05 2.61 7.64
C GLN A 146 -2.94 2.50 6.39
N SER A 147 -2.39 2.08 5.24
CA SER A 147 -3.14 1.79 4.02
C SER A 147 -4.22 0.72 4.22
N ALA A 148 -3.95 -0.31 5.03
CA ALA A 148 -4.94 -1.34 5.36
C ALA A 148 -6.10 -0.77 6.20
N ASP A 149 -5.80 0.08 7.19
CA ASP A 149 -6.81 0.76 8.00
C ASP A 149 -7.69 1.72 7.16
N VAL A 150 -7.06 2.45 6.23
CA VAL A 150 -7.76 3.31 5.27
C VAL A 150 -8.70 2.49 4.39
N SER A 151 -8.26 1.34 3.88
CA SER A 151 -9.11 0.45 3.07
C SER A 151 -10.35 -0.03 3.83
N GLY A 152 -10.21 -0.35 5.13
CA GLY A 152 -11.35 -0.70 5.98
C GLY A 152 -12.32 0.46 6.20
N THR A 153 -11.78 1.67 6.41
CA THR A 153 -12.58 2.89 6.57
C THR A 153 -13.34 3.23 5.29
N VAL A 154 -12.67 3.15 4.14
CA VAL A 154 -13.24 3.39 2.82
C VAL A 154 -14.38 2.42 2.51
N LEU A 155 -14.21 1.13 2.80
CA LEU A 155 -15.26 0.14 2.62
C LEU A 155 -16.47 0.41 3.54
N ALA A 156 -16.23 0.85 4.77
CA ALA A 156 -17.30 1.22 5.70
C ALA A 156 -18.10 2.44 5.20
N SER A 157 -17.44 3.43 4.59
CA SER A 157 -18.12 4.59 4.01
C SER A 157 -19.04 4.22 2.85
N VAL A 158 -18.61 3.34 1.94
CA VAL A 158 -19.50 2.84 0.86
C VAL A 158 -20.67 2.08 1.44
N LYS A 159 -20.41 1.22 2.44
CA LYS A 159 -21.46 0.47 3.12
C LYS A 159 -22.51 1.40 3.71
N ASN A 160 -22.09 2.47 4.40
CA ASN A 160 -23.00 3.44 4.98
C ASN A 160 -23.86 4.11 3.90
N ALA A 161 -23.28 4.50 2.76
CA ALA A 161 -24.03 5.08 1.64
C ALA A 161 -25.04 4.09 1.05
N THR A 162 -24.63 2.84 0.81
CA THR A 162 -25.54 1.80 0.29
C THR A 162 -26.65 1.43 1.27
N ASP A 163 -26.34 1.36 2.57
CA ASP A 163 -27.33 1.09 3.61
C ASP A 163 -28.35 2.23 3.72
N ALA A 164 -27.87 3.49 3.70
CA ALA A 164 -28.72 4.67 3.75
C ALA A 164 -29.68 4.72 2.56
N LEU A 165 -29.18 4.44 1.35
CA LEU A 165 -30.00 4.34 0.14
C LEU A 165 -31.07 3.25 0.26
N ALA A 166 -30.68 2.05 0.69
CA ALA A 166 -31.62 0.94 0.84
C ALA A 166 -32.71 1.21 1.88
N ILE A 167 -32.32 1.81 3.02
CA ILE A 167 -33.25 2.19 4.09
C ILE A 167 -34.25 3.25 3.59
N ASP A 168 -33.75 4.30 2.92
CA ASP A 168 -34.60 5.38 2.40
C ASP A 168 -35.60 4.88 1.36
N VAL A 169 -35.16 4.05 0.40
CA VAL A 169 -36.04 3.48 -0.62
C VAL A 169 -37.13 2.61 0.00
N LYS A 170 -36.76 1.70 0.92
CA LYS A 170 -37.72 0.81 1.60
C LYS A 170 -38.72 1.60 2.42
N ALA A 171 -38.25 2.54 3.23
CA ALA A 171 -39.12 3.38 4.06
C ALA A 171 -40.09 4.21 3.22
N GLY A 172 -39.61 4.82 2.12
CA GLY A 172 -40.45 5.61 1.23
C GLY A 172 -41.53 4.78 0.53
N VAL A 173 -41.16 3.61 -0.01
CA VAL A 173 -42.11 2.72 -0.68
C VAL A 173 -43.10 2.11 0.31
N ASP A 174 -42.66 1.71 1.49
CA ASP A 174 -43.55 1.15 2.53
C ASP A 174 -44.53 2.20 3.05
N SER A 175 -44.14 3.48 3.14
CA SER A 175 -45.06 4.59 3.45
C SER A 175 -46.19 4.68 2.43
N TYR A 176 -45.87 4.62 1.13
CA TYR A 176 -46.88 4.65 0.07
C TYR A 176 -47.77 3.41 0.07
N ALA A 177 -47.22 2.24 0.39
CA ALA A 177 -48.02 1.02 0.55
C ALA A 177 -49.04 1.12 1.69
N LEU A 178 -48.66 1.76 2.81
CA LEU A 178 -49.54 2.02 3.95
C LEU A 178 -50.62 3.05 3.61
N GLU A 179 -50.25 4.16 2.98
CA GLU A 179 -51.19 5.18 2.51
C GLU A 179 -52.22 4.60 1.53
N TYR A 180 -51.74 3.84 0.54
CA TYR A 180 -52.58 3.12 -0.40
C TYR A 180 -53.56 2.16 0.30
N SER A 181 -53.10 1.44 1.32
CA SER A 181 -53.95 0.51 2.08
C SER A 181 -55.11 1.25 2.77
N GLY A 182 -54.89 2.48 3.23
CA GLY A 182 -55.94 3.36 3.75
C GLY A 182 -56.95 3.74 2.67
N VAL A 183 -56.48 4.24 1.52
CA VAL A 183 -57.32 4.60 0.36
C VAL A 183 -58.18 3.41 -0.09
N ALA A 184 -57.58 2.23 -0.21
CA ALA A 184 -58.28 1.02 -0.61
C ALA A 184 -59.36 0.61 0.40
N ALA A 185 -59.11 0.76 1.71
CA ALA A 185 -60.09 0.48 2.76
C ALA A 185 -61.25 1.47 2.73
N ASP A 186 -60.98 2.76 2.51
CA ASP A 186 -62.01 3.80 2.42
C ASP A 186 -62.94 3.58 1.23
N ILE A 187 -62.40 3.14 0.08
CA ILE A 187 -63.20 2.77 -1.09
C ILE A 187 -64.12 1.57 -0.80
N GLN A 188 -63.67 0.58 -0.02
CA GLN A 188 -64.52 -0.55 0.38
C GLN A 188 -65.65 -0.16 1.33
N ASN A 189 -65.54 0.99 2.01
CA ASN A 189 -66.59 1.52 2.89
C ASN A 189 -67.65 2.34 2.15
N LEU A 190 -67.48 2.62 0.85
CA LEU A 190 -68.50 3.25 0.02
C LEU A 190 -69.72 2.33 -0.12
N THR A 191 -70.92 2.89 0.01
CA THR A 191 -72.13 2.09 0.32
C THR A 191 -73.03 1.81 -0.88
N HIS A 192 -73.12 2.73 -1.83
CA HIS A 192 -73.96 2.58 -3.02
C HIS A 192 -73.17 1.94 -4.17
N ILE A 193 -71.87 2.20 -4.25
CA ILE A 193 -71.00 1.77 -5.35
C ILE A 193 -70.97 0.24 -5.52
N GLY A 194 -71.14 -0.51 -4.43
CA GLY A 194 -71.19 -1.97 -4.45
C GLY A 194 -72.36 -2.55 -5.26
N ALA A 195 -73.40 -1.76 -5.55
CA ALA A 195 -74.52 -2.19 -6.40
C ALA A 195 -74.21 -2.12 -7.91
N ALA A 196 -73.11 -1.46 -8.32
CA ALA A 196 -72.71 -1.36 -9.72
C ALA A 196 -72.05 -2.67 -10.20
N PRO A 197 -72.54 -3.32 -11.26
CA PRO A 197 -71.86 -4.46 -11.88
C PRO A 197 -70.36 -4.23 -12.17
N ALA A 198 -70.01 -3.03 -12.65
CA ALA A 198 -68.63 -2.66 -12.97
C ALA A 198 -67.71 -2.50 -11.74
N PHE A 199 -68.24 -2.47 -10.50
CA PHE A 199 -67.43 -2.28 -9.29
C PHE A 199 -66.42 -3.41 -9.06
N SER A 200 -66.73 -4.62 -9.54
CA SER A 200 -65.79 -5.75 -9.52
C SER A 200 -64.48 -5.49 -10.28
N ASN A 201 -64.51 -4.63 -11.31
CA ASN A 201 -63.30 -4.23 -12.04
C ASN A 201 -62.46 -3.26 -11.21
N VAL A 202 -63.10 -2.37 -10.45
CA VAL A 202 -62.41 -1.44 -9.53
C VAL A 202 -61.72 -2.23 -8.42
N THR A 203 -62.39 -3.21 -7.81
CA THR A 203 -61.77 -4.06 -6.77
C THR A 203 -60.64 -4.93 -7.33
N GLY A 204 -60.71 -5.32 -8.61
CA GLY A 204 -59.61 -5.96 -9.34
C GLY A 204 -58.41 -5.04 -9.53
N ALA A 205 -58.62 -3.77 -9.92
CA ALA A 205 -57.55 -2.77 -10.05
C ALA A 205 -56.89 -2.48 -8.69
N LEU A 206 -57.69 -2.32 -7.62
CA LEU A 206 -57.17 -2.16 -6.26
C LEU A 206 -56.35 -3.37 -5.81
N SER A 207 -56.78 -4.58 -6.15
CA SER A 207 -56.01 -5.78 -5.86
C SER A 207 -54.67 -5.79 -6.62
N SER A 208 -54.66 -5.30 -7.86
CA SER A 208 -53.45 -5.21 -8.68
C SER A 208 -52.42 -4.21 -8.13
N PHE A 209 -52.83 -3.06 -7.60
CA PHE A 209 -51.93 -2.13 -6.90
C PHE A 209 -51.29 -2.80 -5.67
N ARG A 210 -52.10 -3.50 -4.87
CA ARG A 210 -51.62 -4.26 -3.71
C ARG A 210 -50.60 -5.32 -4.14
N ASP A 211 -50.84 -6.00 -5.25
CA ASP A 211 -49.92 -7.01 -5.77
C ASP A 211 -48.59 -6.41 -6.21
N VAL A 212 -48.57 -5.19 -6.77
CA VAL A 212 -47.32 -4.46 -7.09
C VAL A 212 -46.53 -4.15 -5.82
N PHE A 213 -47.17 -3.65 -4.76
CA PHE A 213 -46.50 -3.39 -3.47
C PHE A 213 -45.98 -4.69 -2.84
N ASN A 214 -46.79 -5.75 -2.81
CA ASN A 214 -46.38 -7.04 -2.28
C ASN A 214 -45.16 -7.60 -3.04
N LYS A 215 -45.21 -7.58 -4.38
CA LYS A 215 -44.09 -8.02 -5.22
C LYS A 215 -42.83 -7.19 -4.96
N THR A 216 -42.98 -5.90 -4.70
CA THR A 216 -41.86 -5.03 -4.36
C THR A 216 -41.19 -5.49 -3.06
N GLN A 217 -41.97 -5.73 -2.01
CA GLN A 217 -41.45 -6.18 -0.72
C GLN A 217 -40.82 -7.57 -0.79
N THR A 218 -41.41 -8.51 -1.56
CA THR A 218 -40.95 -9.90 -1.59
C THR A 218 -39.83 -10.17 -2.59
N GLU A 219 -39.72 -9.38 -3.68
CA GLU A 219 -38.76 -9.63 -4.75
C GLU A 219 -37.77 -8.46 -4.92
N ARG A 220 -38.27 -7.23 -5.07
CA ARG A 220 -37.44 -6.09 -5.45
C ARG A 220 -36.51 -5.61 -4.33
N TYR A 221 -36.95 -5.64 -3.08
CA TYR A 221 -36.08 -5.35 -1.94
C TYR A 221 -34.88 -6.30 -1.88
N THR A 222 -35.10 -7.60 -2.07
CA THR A 222 -34.03 -8.60 -2.08
C THR A 222 -33.08 -8.44 -3.27
N ALA A 223 -33.61 -8.17 -4.46
CA ALA A 223 -32.79 -7.92 -5.66
C ALA A 223 -31.89 -6.69 -5.48
N MET A 224 -32.45 -5.58 -4.98
CA MET A 224 -31.72 -4.36 -4.65
C MET A 224 -30.61 -4.61 -3.64
N ASP A 225 -30.92 -5.24 -2.49
CA ASP A 225 -29.93 -5.55 -1.45
C ASP A 225 -28.80 -6.43 -2.00
N GLY A 226 -29.13 -7.42 -2.83
CA GLY A 226 -28.16 -8.29 -3.49
C GLY A 226 -27.22 -7.53 -4.43
N GLN A 227 -27.74 -6.56 -5.18
CA GLN A 227 -26.95 -5.76 -6.10
C GLN A 227 -26.04 -4.76 -5.36
N LEU A 228 -26.53 -4.11 -4.29
CA LEU A 228 -25.72 -3.26 -3.42
C LEU A 228 -24.61 -4.06 -2.71
N GLN A 229 -24.91 -5.28 -2.27
CA GLN A 229 -23.90 -6.18 -1.71
C GLN A 229 -22.85 -6.60 -2.74
N THR A 230 -23.25 -6.77 -4.00
CA THR A 230 -22.32 -7.08 -5.11
C THR A 230 -21.35 -5.93 -5.35
N LEU A 231 -21.82 -4.68 -5.28
CA LEU A 231 -20.96 -3.49 -5.31
C LEU A 231 -19.94 -3.50 -4.16
N LEU A 232 -20.38 -3.73 -2.92
CA LEU A 232 -19.50 -3.80 -1.76
C LEU A 232 -18.44 -4.89 -1.89
N ASN A 233 -18.85 -6.09 -2.33
CA ASN A 233 -17.93 -7.20 -2.55
C ASN A 233 -16.90 -6.89 -3.64
N THR A 234 -17.32 -6.21 -4.71
CA THR A 234 -16.42 -5.80 -5.80
C THR A 234 -15.36 -4.84 -5.30
N ILE A 235 -15.75 -3.83 -4.51
CA ILE A 235 -14.83 -2.88 -3.90
C ILE A 235 -13.89 -3.57 -2.92
N ALA A 236 -14.42 -4.39 -2.01
CA ALA A 236 -13.62 -5.14 -1.04
C ALA A 236 -12.57 -6.05 -1.71
N ASN A 237 -12.93 -6.74 -2.79
CA ASN A 237 -12.02 -7.60 -3.54
C ASN A 237 -10.92 -6.81 -4.25
N ALA A 238 -11.23 -5.63 -4.81
CA ALA A 238 -10.21 -4.81 -5.44
C ALA A 238 -9.23 -4.21 -4.43
N LEU A 239 -9.72 -3.82 -3.24
CA LEU A 239 -8.90 -3.33 -2.14
C LEU A 239 -7.99 -4.43 -1.57
N SER A 240 -8.47 -5.68 -1.49
CA SER A 240 -7.65 -6.81 -1.04
C SER A 240 -6.56 -7.21 -2.05
N VAL A 241 -6.82 -7.07 -3.35
CA VAL A 241 -5.83 -7.29 -4.42
C VAL A 241 -4.85 -6.12 -4.53
N GLY A 242 -5.28 -4.88 -4.23
CA GLY A 242 -4.37 -3.72 -4.08
C GLY A 242 -3.35 -3.90 -2.96
N ASN A 243 -3.66 -4.72 -1.96
CA ASN A 243 -2.71 -5.12 -0.91
C ASN A 243 -1.71 -6.21 -1.37
N ALA A 244 -1.88 -6.82 -2.54
CA ALA A 244 -0.89 -7.77 -3.07
C ALA A 244 0.38 -7.05 -3.57
N THR A 245 0.26 -5.79 -4.00
CA THR A 245 1.41 -4.91 -4.31
C THR A 245 2.01 -4.25 -3.08
N THR A 246 1.40 -4.42 -1.90
CA THR A 246 1.94 -3.96 -0.61
C THR A 246 2.65 -5.07 0.16
N THR A 247 3.02 -6.19 -0.50
CA THR A 247 4.11 -6.98 0.06
C THR A 247 5.31 -6.04 0.17
N VAL A 248 5.79 -5.85 1.40
CA VAL A 248 6.94 -4.98 1.71
C VAL A 248 8.14 -5.27 0.80
N SER A 249 8.21 -6.41 0.11
CA SER A 249 9.09 -6.62 -1.03
C SER A 249 8.44 -6.19 -2.36
N SER A 250 8.95 -5.12 -2.94
CA SER A 250 8.81 -4.84 -4.39
C SER A 250 10.21 -4.69 -4.99
N PRO A 251 10.39 -5.00 -6.29
CA PRO A 251 11.67 -4.78 -6.98
C PRO A 251 12.17 -3.34 -6.85
N LEU A 252 11.25 -2.37 -6.80
CA LEU A 252 11.58 -0.97 -6.55
C LEU A 252 12.14 -0.71 -5.16
N LEU A 253 11.50 -1.22 -4.11
CA LEU A 253 12.00 -1.07 -2.75
C LEU A 253 13.36 -1.76 -2.60
N ASP A 254 13.49 -2.98 -3.12
CA ASP A 254 14.75 -3.72 -3.12
C ASP A 254 15.85 -2.93 -3.85
N SER A 255 15.52 -2.23 -4.94
CA SER A 255 16.49 -1.41 -5.67
C SER A 255 17.04 -0.26 -4.83
N LEU A 256 16.16 0.45 -4.13
CA LEU A 256 16.54 1.57 -3.26
C LEU A 256 17.32 1.10 -2.02
N ILE A 257 16.81 0.08 -1.33
CA ILE A 257 17.45 -0.48 -0.13
C ILE A 257 18.81 -1.02 -0.50
N LEU A 258 18.90 -1.78 -1.60
CA LEU A 258 20.17 -2.32 -2.04
C LEU A 258 21.17 -1.19 -2.26
N THR A 259 20.80 -0.15 -3.02
CA THR A 259 21.67 0.99 -3.34
C THR A 259 22.36 1.62 -2.13
N VAL A 260 21.68 1.73 -0.98
CA VAL A 260 22.30 2.28 0.23
C VAL A 260 23.20 1.24 0.93
N ILE A 261 22.74 0.00 1.09
CA ILE A 261 23.49 -1.04 1.83
C ILE A 261 24.71 -1.56 1.08
N GLU A 262 24.81 -1.37 -0.25
CA GLU A 262 26.05 -1.71 -0.99
C GLU A 262 27.24 -0.84 -0.52
N ASN A 263 26.98 0.30 0.13
CA ASN A 263 27.98 1.29 0.52
C ASN A 263 28.87 1.73 -0.66
N GLY A 264 28.24 1.89 -1.82
CA GLY A 264 28.86 2.39 -3.04
C GLY A 264 29.18 3.88 -2.99
N LYS A 265 29.86 4.36 -4.03
CA LYS A 265 30.39 5.74 -4.12
C LYS A 265 29.33 6.83 -3.87
N TYR A 266 28.09 6.59 -4.30
CA TYR A 266 26.97 7.54 -4.22
C TYR A 266 25.78 7.03 -3.39
N ALA A 267 25.98 5.99 -2.56
CA ALA A 267 24.93 5.25 -1.86
C ALA A 267 23.91 6.16 -1.13
N GLN A 268 24.38 6.95 -0.16
CA GLN A 268 23.51 7.84 0.61
C GLN A 268 22.87 8.95 -0.24
N PHE A 269 23.60 9.50 -1.21
CA PHE A 269 23.07 10.55 -2.10
C PHE A 269 21.89 10.02 -2.91
N CYS A 270 22.06 8.87 -3.57
CA CYS A 270 21.01 8.26 -4.38
C CYS A 270 19.82 7.81 -3.54
N PHE A 271 20.09 7.24 -2.36
CA PHE A 271 19.03 6.92 -1.42
C PHE A 271 18.19 8.15 -1.08
N ASN A 272 18.80 9.26 -0.66
CA ASN A 272 18.08 10.49 -0.32
C ASN A 272 17.39 11.13 -1.55
N LYS A 273 17.95 11.00 -2.76
CA LYS A 273 17.34 11.48 -4.01
C LYS A 273 16.02 10.76 -4.29
N TYR A 274 15.96 9.44 -4.10
CA TYR A 274 14.81 8.62 -4.52
C TYR A 274 13.89 8.15 -3.38
N MET A 275 14.30 8.20 -2.11
CA MET A 275 13.50 7.65 -1.00
C MET A 275 12.10 8.26 -0.89
N GLY A 276 11.95 9.56 -1.16
CA GLY A 276 10.64 10.22 -1.17
C GLY A 276 9.76 9.79 -2.35
N LEU A 277 10.36 9.61 -3.52
CA LEU A 277 9.67 9.16 -4.73
C LEU A 277 9.21 7.71 -4.59
N VAL A 278 10.08 6.82 -4.11
CA VAL A 278 9.73 5.42 -3.82
C VAL A 278 8.67 5.34 -2.73
N PHE A 279 8.77 6.15 -1.67
CA PHE A 279 7.77 6.15 -0.60
C PHE A 279 6.41 6.59 -1.14
N GLY A 280 6.37 7.71 -1.87
CA GLY A 280 5.15 8.20 -2.51
C GLY A 280 4.58 7.18 -3.50
N PHE A 281 5.41 6.51 -4.28
CA PHE A 281 4.98 5.44 -5.18
C PHE A 281 4.27 4.30 -4.44
N LEU A 282 4.90 3.80 -3.38
CA LEU A 282 4.37 2.67 -2.60
C LEU A 282 3.06 3.02 -1.88
N THR A 283 2.85 4.28 -1.47
CA THR A 283 1.62 4.73 -0.81
C THR A 283 0.53 5.20 -1.79
N SER A 284 0.91 5.63 -3.00
CA SER A 284 0.00 6.23 -3.98
C SER A 284 -1.13 5.31 -4.41
N LEU A 285 -0.93 3.99 -4.42
CA LEU A 285 -1.99 3.07 -4.83
C LEU A 285 -3.19 3.14 -3.87
N SER A 286 -2.94 3.17 -2.56
CA SER A 286 -3.98 3.31 -1.54
C SER A 286 -4.69 4.65 -1.64
N ASP A 287 -3.93 5.73 -1.81
CA ASP A 287 -4.48 7.08 -1.91
C ASP A 287 -5.38 7.21 -3.15
N ASN A 288 -4.94 6.68 -4.29
CA ASN A 288 -5.73 6.68 -5.52
C ASN A 288 -6.99 5.82 -5.40
N LEU A 289 -6.91 4.68 -4.71
CA LEU A 289 -8.07 3.84 -4.42
C LEU A 289 -9.13 4.58 -3.57
N GLY A 290 -8.70 5.33 -2.56
CA GLY A 290 -9.58 6.19 -1.77
C GLY A 290 -10.32 7.20 -2.65
N LEU A 291 -9.60 7.91 -3.53
CA LEU A 291 -10.19 8.87 -4.46
C LEU A 291 -11.19 8.24 -5.45
N CYS A 292 -10.96 6.99 -5.87
CA CYS A 292 -11.90 6.26 -6.71
C CYS A 292 -13.21 5.98 -5.96
N VAL A 293 -13.13 5.60 -4.69
CA VAL A 293 -14.31 5.31 -3.88
C VAL A 293 -15.07 6.57 -3.50
N ASP A 294 -14.38 7.65 -3.14
CA ASP A 294 -15.02 8.93 -2.78
C ASP A 294 -15.95 9.43 -3.90
N LYS A 295 -15.54 9.26 -5.16
CA LYS A 295 -16.37 9.60 -6.32
C LYS A 295 -17.62 8.73 -6.45
N GLU A 296 -17.53 7.45 -6.11
CA GLU A 296 -18.68 6.55 -6.14
C GLU A 296 -19.65 6.80 -4.97
N ILE A 297 -19.15 7.18 -3.80
CA ILE A 297 -20.01 7.60 -2.67
C ILE A 297 -20.89 8.78 -3.06
N ILE A 298 -20.29 9.84 -3.64
CA ILE A 298 -21.05 11.01 -4.11
C ILE A 298 -22.12 10.63 -5.14
N ARG A 299 -21.81 9.68 -6.03
CA ARG A 299 -22.78 9.18 -7.03
C ARG A 299 -23.93 8.41 -6.38
N LEU A 300 -23.66 7.62 -5.34
CA LEU A 300 -24.69 6.89 -4.59
C LEU A 300 -25.58 7.86 -3.80
N GLU A 301 -25.01 8.91 -3.21
CA GLU A 301 -25.78 9.97 -2.53
C GLU A 301 -26.69 10.71 -3.53
N TYR A 302 -26.16 11.08 -4.70
CA TYR A 302 -26.96 11.71 -5.75
C TYR A 302 -28.08 10.79 -6.27
N LEU A 303 -27.80 9.49 -6.38
CA LEU A 303 -28.81 8.48 -6.71
C LEU A 303 -29.92 8.44 -5.64
N GLN A 304 -29.57 8.45 -4.35
CA GLN A 304 -30.54 8.48 -3.25
C GLN A 304 -31.48 9.69 -3.36
N GLU A 305 -30.93 10.90 -3.56
CA GLU A 305 -31.73 12.12 -3.75
C GLU A 305 -32.63 12.05 -5.00
N THR A 306 -32.10 11.49 -6.09
CA THR A 306 -32.85 11.30 -7.33
C THR A 306 -34.01 10.33 -7.13
N LEU A 307 -33.79 9.22 -6.43
CA LEU A 307 -34.83 8.23 -6.14
C LEU A 307 -35.94 8.82 -5.27
N ALA A 308 -35.61 9.66 -4.29
CA ALA A 308 -36.61 10.38 -3.50
C ALA A 308 -37.53 11.24 -4.39
N THR A 309 -36.96 11.90 -5.40
CA THR A 309 -37.74 12.69 -6.36
C THR A 309 -38.58 11.83 -7.30
N VAL A 310 -38.03 10.72 -7.80
CA VAL A 310 -38.74 9.80 -8.69
C VAL A 310 -39.92 9.13 -7.98
N ARG A 311 -39.77 8.77 -6.70
CA ARG A 311 -40.81 8.14 -5.89
C ARG A 311 -42.07 9.00 -5.75
N ILE A 312 -41.95 10.33 -5.72
CA ILE A 312 -43.11 11.25 -5.64
C ILE A 312 -44.07 11.05 -6.82
N LEU A 313 -43.59 10.57 -7.97
CA LEU A 313 -44.42 10.30 -9.16
C LEU A 313 -45.35 9.08 -9.02
N LEU A 314 -45.23 8.32 -7.93
CA LEU A 314 -46.05 7.16 -7.61
C LEU A 314 -47.38 7.54 -6.95
N LEU A 315 -47.38 8.58 -6.10
CA LEU A 315 -48.54 8.98 -5.31
C LEU A 315 -49.76 9.37 -6.17
N PRO A 316 -49.61 10.15 -7.26
CA PRO A 316 -50.74 10.53 -8.11
C PRO A 316 -51.48 9.37 -8.78
N ASP A 317 -50.88 8.17 -8.83
CA ASP A 317 -51.51 7.01 -9.47
C ASP A 317 -52.65 6.42 -8.63
N TYR A 318 -52.74 6.76 -7.33
CA TYR A 318 -53.77 6.22 -6.44
C TYR A 318 -54.41 7.22 -5.48
N GLU A 319 -53.82 8.41 -5.25
CA GLU A 319 -54.29 9.34 -4.21
C GLU A 319 -55.73 9.86 -4.43
N ASP A 320 -56.13 10.05 -5.70
CA ASP A 320 -57.46 10.58 -6.05
C ASP A 320 -58.54 9.50 -6.23
N LEU A 321 -58.18 8.21 -6.15
CA LEU A 321 -59.11 7.09 -6.34
C LEU A 321 -60.37 7.23 -5.49
N PHE A 322 -60.19 7.54 -4.20
CA PHE A 322 -61.31 7.68 -3.26
C PHE A 322 -62.22 8.85 -3.63
N ASN A 323 -61.64 10.00 -3.98
CA ASN A 323 -62.40 11.22 -4.32
C ASN A 323 -63.25 10.98 -5.57
N GLU A 324 -62.66 10.39 -6.62
CA GLU A 324 -63.35 10.10 -7.88
C GLU A 324 -64.46 9.04 -7.69
N LEU A 325 -64.19 7.97 -6.93
CA LEU A 325 -65.19 6.93 -6.67
C LEU A 325 -66.32 7.41 -5.75
N SER A 326 -66.04 8.35 -4.84
CA SER A 326 -67.07 8.98 -3.99
C SER A 326 -68.09 9.78 -4.82
N ILE A 327 -67.68 10.34 -5.96
CA ILE A 327 -68.61 11.00 -6.89
C ILE A 327 -69.60 9.97 -7.45
N CYS A 328 -69.12 8.79 -7.87
CA CYS A 328 -70.00 7.72 -8.34
C CYS A 328 -70.93 7.21 -7.22
N ASP A 329 -70.42 7.05 -5.98
CA ASP A 329 -71.21 6.60 -4.83
C ASP A 329 -72.39 7.55 -4.49
N SER A 330 -72.29 8.82 -4.85
CA SER A 330 -73.38 9.79 -4.68
C SER A 330 -74.59 9.57 -5.62
N LEU A 331 -74.43 8.75 -6.67
CA LEU A 331 -75.45 8.52 -7.70
C LEU A 331 -76.46 7.44 -7.25
N THR A 332 -77.73 7.81 -7.18
CA THR A 332 -78.83 6.90 -6.76
C THR A 332 -79.53 6.19 -7.93
N THR A 333 -79.26 6.60 -9.17
CA THR A 333 -79.87 5.99 -10.37
C THR A 333 -78.99 4.83 -10.86
N PRO A 334 -79.48 3.57 -10.87
CA PRO A 334 -78.64 2.39 -11.13
C PRO A 334 -77.84 2.44 -12.44
N HIS A 335 -78.46 2.87 -13.54
CA HIS A 335 -77.76 2.99 -14.84
C HIS A 335 -76.65 4.04 -14.81
N LYS A 336 -76.87 5.20 -14.16
CA LYS A 336 -75.88 6.26 -14.07
C LYS A 336 -74.72 5.89 -13.15
N LEU A 337 -75.02 5.17 -12.08
CA LEU A 337 -74.02 4.62 -11.17
C LEU A 337 -73.09 3.66 -11.92
N ASP A 338 -73.64 2.68 -12.63
CA ASP A 338 -72.83 1.69 -13.36
C ASP A 338 -72.01 2.33 -14.48
N GLU A 339 -72.59 3.28 -15.23
CA GLU A 339 -71.87 4.05 -16.26
C GLU A 339 -70.68 4.85 -15.67
N CYS A 340 -70.87 5.48 -14.51
CA CYS A 340 -69.81 6.20 -13.79
C CYS A 340 -68.66 5.26 -13.37
N VAL A 341 -69.00 4.14 -12.73
CA VAL A 341 -68.02 3.15 -12.26
C VAL A 341 -67.30 2.50 -13.44
N GLN A 342 -68.00 2.21 -14.53
CA GLN A 342 -67.41 1.62 -15.73
C GLN A 342 -66.36 2.55 -16.36
N ALA A 343 -66.67 3.85 -16.49
CA ALA A 343 -65.73 4.84 -17.03
C ALA A 343 -64.44 4.92 -16.21
N LEU A 344 -64.54 4.95 -14.88
CA LEU A 344 -63.38 4.98 -13.99
C LEU A 344 -62.60 3.65 -13.99
N SER A 345 -63.28 2.51 -14.05
CA SER A 345 -62.64 1.20 -13.99
C SER A 345 -61.67 0.93 -15.15
N GLY A 346 -62.00 1.40 -16.36
CA GLY A 346 -61.12 1.28 -17.53
C GLY A 346 -59.85 2.13 -17.41
N PHE A 347 -59.99 3.36 -16.89
CA PHE A 347 -58.87 4.24 -16.64
C PHE A 347 -57.90 3.67 -15.59
N TYR A 348 -58.42 3.17 -14.46
CA TYR A 348 -57.57 2.66 -13.39
C TYR A 348 -56.85 1.34 -13.73
N ALA A 349 -57.36 0.56 -14.68
CA ALA A 349 -56.64 -0.59 -15.22
C ALA A 349 -55.35 -0.17 -15.96
N GLU A 350 -55.37 0.97 -16.67
CA GLU A 350 -54.16 1.51 -17.32
C GLU A 350 -53.22 2.17 -16.31
N VAL A 351 -53.76 2.90 -15.33
CA VAL A 351 -52.96 3.54 -14.28
C VAL A 351 -52.19 2.50 -13.47
N VAL A 352 -52.81 1.38 -13.06
CA VAL A 352 -52.11 0.34 -12.29
C VAL A 352 -50.99 -0.34 -13.10
N ALA A 353 -51.17 -0.49 -14.42
CA ALA A 353 -50.11 -1.00 -15.29
C ALA A 353 -48.91 -0.04 -15.33
N ASN A 354 -49.18 1.27 -15.46
CA ASN A 354 -48.14 2.31 -15.42
C ASN A 354 -47.47 2.41 -14.04
N PHE A 355 -48.23 2.29 -12.96
CA PHE A 355 -47.70 2.24 -11.60
C PHE A 355 -46.71 1.08 -11.42
N GLY A 356 -47.06 -0.12 -11.90
CA GLY A 356 -46.17 -1.27 -11.91
C GLY A 356 -44.87 -1.02 -12.67
N LEU A 357 -44.92 -0.34 -13.82
CA LEU A 357 -43.74 0.03 -14.60
C LEU A 357 -42.88 1.09 -13.89
N LYS A 358 -43.48 2.11 -13.27
CA LYS A 358 -42.75 3.12 -12.48
C LYS A 358 -42.03 2.48 -11.29
N MET A 359 -42.71 1.57 -10.58
CA MET A 359 -42.12 0.80 -9.49
C MET A 359 -40.95 -0.06 -9.99
N GLN A 360 -41.13 -0.78 -11.10
CA GLN A 360 -40.05 -1.55 -11.70
C GLN A 360 -38.84 -0.67 -12.07
N TYR A 361 -39.07 0.46 -12.72
CA TYR A 361 -38.03 1.39 -13.15
C TYR A 361 -37.23 1.95 -11.96
N LEU A 362 -37.89 2.24 -10.83
CA LEU A 362 -37.23 2.71 -9.61
C LEU A 362 -36.13 1.75 -9.15
N PHE A 363 -36.42 0.44 -9.13
CA PHE A 363 -35.46 -0.58 -8.72
C PHE A 363 -34.41 -0.89 -9.79
N GLU A 364 -34.81 -0.92 -11.07
CA GLU A 364 -33.85 -1.10 -12.17
C GLU A 364 -32.81 0.01 -12.24
N LEU A 365 -33.20 1.26 -11.90
CA LEU A 365 -32.27 2.37 -11.79
C LEU A 365 -31.21 2.12 -10.70
N ILE A 366 -31.62 1.64 -9.53
CA ILE A 366 -30.71 1.31 -8.42
C ILE A 366 -29.76 0.20 -8.85
N GLU A 367 -30.31 -0.88 -9.42
CA GLU A 367 -29.54 -2.05 -9.82
C GLU A 367 -28.50 -1.68 -10.90
N THR A 368 -28.91 -0.89 -11.88
CA THR A 368 -28.06 -0.42 -12.98
C THR A 368 -26.97 0.50 -12.49
N GLU A 369 -27.29 1.48 -11.62
CA GLU A 369 -26.27 2.39 -11.10
C GLU A 369 -25.30 1.71 -10.14
N ALA A 370 -25.74 0.74 -9.34
CA ALA A 370 -24.85 -0.07 -8.52
C ALA A 370 -23.87 -0.90 -9.38
N ALA A 371 -24.35 -1.50 -10.47
CA ALA A 371 -23.50 -2.21 -11.43
C ALA A 371 -22.53 -1.25 -12.14
N ALA A 372 -23.02 -0.08 -12.57
CA ALA A 372 -22.19 0.93 -13.21
C ALA A 372 -21.13 1.48 -12.25
N SER A 373 -21.48 1.68 -10.98
CA SER A 373 -20.56 2.11 -9.93
C SER A 373 -19.43 1.12 -9.72
N ALA A 374 -19.75 -0.19 -9.66
CA ALA A 374 -18.75 -1.25 -9.56
C ALA A 374 -17.77 -1.21 -10.74
N ASN A 375 -18.29 -1.08 -11.97
CA ASN A 375 -17.45 -1.01 -13.18
C ASN A 375 -16.59 0.26 -13.22
N ARG A 376 -17.14 1.42 -12.86
CA ARG A 376 -16.41 2.71 -12.83
C ARG A 376 -15.29 2.67 -11.79
N PHE A 377 -15.55 2.08 -10.63
CA PHE A 377 -14.53 1.86 -9.61
C PHE A 377 -13.42 0.93 -10.11
N LEU A 378 -13.76 -0.21 -10.72
CA LEU A 378 -12.75 -1.14 -11.27
C LEU A 378 -11.87 -0.47 -12.33
N ILE A 379 -12.46 0.29 -13.25
CA ILE A 379 -11.72 1.05 -14.26
C ILE A 379 -10.79 2.08 -13.61
N CYS A 380 -11.28 2.79 -12.59
CA CYS A 380 -10.48 3.78 -11.86
C CYS A 380 -9.27 3.12 -11.16
N ASN A 381 -9.48 1.96 -10.52
CA ASN A 381 -8.43 1.18 -9.89
C ASN A 381 -7.37 0.71 -10.91
N GLU A 382 -7.78 0.12 -12.03
CA GLU A 382 -6.84 -0.35 -13.05
C GLU A 382 -6.07 0.82 -13.69
N LEU A 383 -6.71 1.98 -13.91
CA LEU A 383 -6.01 3.16 -14.40
C LEU A 383 -4.95 3.67 -13.40
N ALA A 384 -5.27 3.64 -12.09
CA ALA A 384 -4.31 4.00 -11.05
C ALA A 384 -3.11 3.03 -11.05
N LYS A 385 -3.37 1.72 -11.18
CA LYS A 385 -2.31 0.71 -11.28
C LYS A 385 -1.43 0.89 -12.50
N VAL A 386 -1.99 1.09 -13.69
CA VAL A 386 -1.22 1.26 -14.94
C VAL A 386 -0.31 2.49 -14.86
N ASN A 387 -0.85 3.63 -14.40
CA ASN A 387 -0.05 4.84 -14.25
C ASN A 387 1.11 4.67 -13.26
N LEU A 388 0.89 3.94 -12.17
CA LEU A 388 1.93 3.66 -11.19
C LEU A 388 2.89 2.57 -11.71
N VAL A 389 2.44 1.33 -11.79
CA VAL A 389 3.28 0.14 -11.98
C VAL A 389 3.98 0.11 -13.33
N GLU A 390 3.26 0.37 -14.42
CA GLU A 390 3.81 0.09 -15.76
C GLU A 390 4.75 1.21 -16.24
N PHE A 391 4.40 2.47 -15.97
CA PHE A 391 5.18 3.60 -16.43
C PHE A 391 6.23 4.09 -15.43
N THR A 392 6.00 3.94 -14.13
CA THR A 392 6.83 4.65 -13.14
C THR A 392 7.78 3.72 -12.39
N GLU A 393 7.45 2.44 -12.19
CA GLU A 393 8.29 1.51 -11.40
C GLU A 393 9.61 1.17 -12.09
N THR A 394 9.55 0.73 -13.35
CA THR A 394 10.75 0.33 -14.11
C THR A 394 11.69 1.51 -14.32
N ASP A 395 11.13 2.68 -14.64
CA ASP A 395 11.91 3.90 -14.82
C ASP A 395 12.60 4.30 -13.52
N LEU A 396 11.89 4.31 -12.38
CA LEU A 396 12.54 4.59 -11.09
C LEU A 396 13.64 3.58 -10.75
N ILE A 397 13.42 2.28 -10.98
CA ILE A 397 14.44 1.24 -10.73
C ILE A 397 15.69 1.58 -11.53
N ASN A 398 15.54 1.88 -12.82
CA ASN A 398 16.65 2.23 -13.70
C ASN A 398 17.35 3.51 -13.25
N SER A 399 16.61 4.56 -12.90
CA SER A 399 17.17 5.83 -12.41
C SER A 399 17.93 5.66 -11.08
N ILE A 400 17.42 4.85 -10.15
CA ILE A 400 18.11 4.51 -8.89
C ILE A 400 19.45 3.82 -9.19
N ARG A 401 19.44 2.83 -10.09
CA ARG A 401 20.65 2.08 -10.45
C ARG A 401 21.66 2.90 -11.25
N ALA A 402 21.19 3.76 -12.15
CA ALA A 402 22.04 4.72 -12.85
C ALA A 402 22.70 5.69 -11.86
N CYS A 403 21.93 6.23 -10.91
CA CYS A 403 22.46 7.09 -9.86
C CYS A 403 23.52 6.37 -9.02
N ALA A 404 23.31 5.11 -8.64
CA ALA A 404 24.31 4.35 -7.88
C ALA A 404 25.68 4.31 -8.58
N LEU A 405 25.69 4.34 -9.93
CA LEU A 405 26.90 4.31 -10.75
C LEU A 405 27.52 5.69 -10.98
N THR A 406 26.72 6.71 -11.36
CA THR A 406 27.23 8.02 -11.84
C THR A 406 26.86 9.20 -10.93
N GLY A 407 26.03 8.98 -9.92
CA GLY A 407 25.66 9.97 -8.92
C GLY A 407 24.82 11.11 -9.51
N PRO A 408 25.19 12.39 -9.29
CA PRO A 408 24.39 13.54 -9.74
C PRO A 408 24.23 13.67 -11.27
N THR A 409 25.06 12.99 -12.06
CA THR A 409 25.02 13.04 -13.53
C THR A 409 24.29 11.85 -14.14
N ALA A 410 23.58 11.05 -13.33
CA ALA A 410 22.56 10.16 -13.87
C ALA A 410 21.45 11.06 -14.42
N ASP A 411 21.36 11.16 -15.74
CA ASP A 411 20.30 11.90 -16.42
C ASP A 411 18.94 11.30 -16.03
N ASP A 412 18.00 12.18 -15.71
CA ASP A 412 16.63 11.83 -15.28
C ASP A 412 15.80 11.26 -16.43
#